data_AF-A0A8I1KLW1-F1
#
_entry.id   AF-A0A8I1KLW1-F1
#
_cell.length_a   1.000
_cell.length_b   1.000
_cell.length_c   1.000
_cell.angle_alpha   90.00
_cell.angle_beta   90.00
_cell.angle_gamma   90.00
#
_symmetry.space_group_name_H-M   'P 1'
#
loop_
_entity.id
_entity.type
_entity.pdbx_description
1 polymer ?
#
loop_
_entity_poly.entity_id
_entity_poly.type
_entity_poly.pdbx_seq_one_letter_code
_entity_poly.pdbx_strand_id
1 'polypeptide(L)'
;MKKILFLLLATIITLTYLLVFNKTIDSEIKGFPIPYEAKLIHTTEEIGEYVYKGDCFESGLSIWYQIHIKLKGWDKTFAEGGMKVYEKDNKKVTVIYLTGEDVISLYKE
;
A
#
# COMPACT_ATOMS: atom_id res chain seq x y z
N MET A 1 -7.55 3.70 37.89
CA MET A 1 -8.13 2.52 37.22
C MET A 1 -9.04 2.90 36.04
N LYS A 2 -10.12 3.65 36.22
CA LYS A 2 -11.04 4.03 35.10
C LYS A 2 -10.37 4.74 33.91
N LYS A 3 -9.40 5.64 34.17
CA LYS A 3 -8.64 6.34 33.12
C LYS A 3 -7.75 5.40 32.29
N ILE A 4 -7.14 4.40 32.93
CA ILE A 4 -6.30 3.39 32.26
C ILE A 4 -7.17 2.48 31.40
N LEU A 5 -8.33 2.06 31.92
CA LEU A 5 -9.31 1.28 31.16
C LEU A 5 -9.80 2.04 29.93
N PHE A 6 -10.09 3.34 30.08
CA PHE A 6 -10.50 4.21 28.96
C PHE A 6 -9.40 4.36 27.90
N LEU A 7 -8.14 4.57 28.33
CA LEU A 7 -7.00 4.63 27.41
C LEU A 7 -6.79 3.32 26.65
N LEU A 8 -6.91 2.18 27.33
CA LEU A 8 -6.85 0.85 26.71
C LEU A 8 -7.97 0.68 25.67
N LEU A 9 -9.21 1.03 26.01
CA LEU A 9 -10.35 0.91 25.10
C LEU A 9 -10.18 1.81 23.86
N ALA A 10 -9.75 3.05 24.06
CA ALA A 10 -9.47 3.98 22.97
C ALA A 10 -8.37 3.43 22.06
N THR A 11 -7.29 2.90 22.63
CA THR A 11 -6.18 2.30 21.87
C THR A 11 -6.65 1.12 21.03
N ILE A 12 -7.47 0.22 21.61
CA ILE A 12 -8.02 -0.94 20.90
C ILE A 12 -8.91 -0.48 19.74
N ILE A 13 -9.79 0.50 19.96
CA ILE A 13 -10.68 1.05 18.92
C ILE A 13 -9.87 1.69 17.80
N THR A 14 -8.83 2.44 18.13
CA THR A 14 -7.94 3.06 17.13
C THR A 14 -7.20 1.98 16.34
N LEU A 15 -6.66 0.95 17.00
CA LEU A 15 -5.97 -0.15 16.31
C LEU A 15 -6.92 -0.91 15.37
N THR A 16 -8.14 -1.23 15.81
CA THR A 16 -9.12 -1.92 14.97
C THR A 16 -9.58 -1.06 13.79
N TYR A 17 -9.81 0.23 14.01
CA TYR A 17 -10.11 1.17 12.92
C TYR A 17 -8.99 1.17 11.88
N LEU A 18 -7.73 1.28 12.31
CA LEU A 18 -6.57 1.25 11.41
C LEU A 18 -6.48 -0.04 10.61
N LEU A 19 -6.72 -1.19 11.24
CA LEU A 19 -6.69 -2.50 10.58
C LEU A 19 -7.81 -2.69 9.54
N VAL A 20 -9.01 -2.15 9.81
CA VAL A 20 -10.17 -2.28 8.90
C VAL A 20 -10.02 -1.39 7.67
N PHE A 21 -9.69 -0.12 7.86
CA PHE A 21 -9.68 0.87 6.77
C PHE A 21 -8.40 0.86 5.92
N ASN A 22 -7.29 0.28 6.41
CA ASN A 22 -6.05 0.14 5.64
C ASN A 22 -5.83 -1.28 5.12
N LYS A 23 -6.89 -2.07 4.99
CA LYS A 23 -6.78 -3.45 4.51
C LYS A 23 -6.12 -3.50 3.13
N THR A 24 -5.25 -4.49 2.94
CA THR A 24 -4.61 -4.77 1.65
C THR A 24 -4.99 -6.16 1.16
N ILE A 25 -5.07 -6.33 -0.15
CA ILE A 25 -5.21 -7.62 -0.83
C ILE A 25 -3.96 -7.91 -1.66
N ASP A 26 -3.78 -9.15 -2.10
CA ASP A 26 -2.69 -9.48 -3.01
C ASP A 26 -3.01 -8.91 -4.40
N SER A 27 -2.03 -8.28 -5.03
CA SER A 27 -2.08 -7.93 -6.44
C SER A 27 -1.81 -9.14 -7.33
N GLU A 28 -1.99 -8.98 -8.64
CA GLU A 28 -1.56 -9.96 -9.64
C GLU A 28 -0.04 -10.19 -9.61
N ILE A 29 0.75 -9.22 -9.13
CA ILE A 29 2.14 -9.47 -8.76
C ILE A 29 2.15 -10.28 -7.47
N LYS A 30 2.24 -11.60 -7.63
CA LYS A 30 2.11 -12.58 -6.55
C LYS A 30 2.85 -12.15 -5.27
N GLY A 31 2.05 -11.88 -4.23
CA GLY A 31 2.51 -11.55 -2.88
C GLY A 31 2.82 -10.08 -2.64
N PHE A 32 2.72 -9.20 -3.64
CA PHE A 32 2.80 -7.75 -3.45
C PHE A 32 1.41 -7.20 -3.06
N PRO A 33 1.28 -6.55 -1.90
CA PRO A 33 -0.01 -6.06 -1.42
C PRO A 33 -0.42 -4.77 -2.13
N ILE A 34 -1.72 -4.58 -2.31
CA ILE A 34 -2.37 -3.36 -2.81
C ILE A 34 -3.51 -2.97 -1.87
N PRO A 35 -3.96 -1.71 -1.83
CA PRO A 35 -5.13 -1.32 -1.03
C PRO A 35 -6.37 -2.18 -1.36
N TYR A 36 -7.27 -2.41 -0.41
CA TYR A 36 -8.45 -3.27 -0.65
C TYR A 36 -9.44 -2.64 -1.65
N GLU A 37 -9.56 -1.31 -1.64
CA GLU A 37 -10.47 -0.55 -2.51
C GLU A 37 -9.95 -0.39 -3.95
N ALA A 38 -8.72 -0.85 -4.16
CA ALA A 38 -7.97 -0.79 -5.39
C ALA A 38 -8.63 -1.70 -6.46
N LYS A 39 -9.18 -1.10 -7.53
CA LYS A 39 -9.75 -1.84 -8.67
C LYS A 39 -8.78 -1.87 -9.85
N LEU A 40 -8.51 -3.05 -10.40
CA LEU A 40 -7.71 -3.20 -11.61
C LEU A 40 -8.43 -2.63 -12.84
N ILE A 41 -7.80 -1.72 -13.58
CA ILE A 41 -8.37 -1.18 -14.84
C ILE A 41 -7.55 -1.47 -16.11
N HIS A 42 -6.28 -1.90 -16.01
CA HIS A 42 -5.47 -2.32 -17.15
C HIS A 42 -4.42 -3.39 -16.76
N THR A 43 -4.14 -4.35 -17.65
CA THR A 43 -3.07 -5.34 -17.43
C THR A 43 -2.45 -5.68 -18.77
N THR A 44 -1.12 -5.76 -18.84
CA THR A 44 -0.40 -6.37 -19.96
C THR A 44 0.57 -7.43 -19.43
N GLU A 45 0.97 -8.37 -20.28
CA GLU A 45 1.83 -9.51 -19.87
C GLU A 45 3.23 -9.09 -19.43
N GLU A 46 3.72 -7.93 -19.90
CA GLU A 46 5.03 -7.37 -19.54
C GLU A 46 4.91 -6.21 -18.53
N ILE A 47 3.78 -5.50 -18.52
CA ILE A 47 3.53 -4.33 -17.68
C ILE A 47 2.22 -4.55 -16.92
N GLY A 48 2.34 -4.93 -15.65
CA GLY A 48 1.22 -4.96 -14.73
C GLY A 48 0.80 -3.55 -14.32
N GLU A 49 0.29 -2.74 -15.23
CA GLU A 49 -0.14 -1.37 -14.93
C GLU A 49 -1.45 -1.36 -14.14
N TYR A 50 -1.37 -1.65 -12.84
CA TYR A 50 -2.55 -1.72 -11.98
C TYR A 50 -2.96 -0.35 -11.47
N VAL A 51 -3.68 0.40 -12.29
CA VAL A 51 -4.24 1.68 -11.85
C VAL A 51 -5.31 1.47 -10.78
N TYR A 52 -5.09 2.01 -9.58
CA TYR A 52 -5.99 1.90 -8.45
C TYR A 52 -6.46 3.26 -7.95
N LYS A 53 -7.79 3.46 -7.91
CA LYS A 53 -8.42 4.65 -7.31
C LYS A 53 -8.45 4.59 -5.80
N GLY A 54 -7.94 5.63 -5.17
CA GLY A 54 -8.10 5.87 -3.73
C GLY A 54 -7.73 7.31 -3.38
N ASP A 55 -8.45 7.90 -2.43
CA ASP A 55 -8.31 9.29 -1.98
C ASP A 55 -6.96 9.57 -1.27
N CYS A 56 -6.10 8.55 -1.18
CA CYS A 56 -4.86 8.56 -0.41
C CYS A 56 -3.68 9.17 -1.15
N PHE A 57 -3.79 9.42 -2.47
CA PHE A 57 -2.64 9.71 -3.33
C PHE A 57 -2.31 11.19 -3.53
N GLU A 58 -3.14 12.13 -3.05
CA GLU A 58 -2.85 13.57 -3.13
C GLU A 58 -1.50 13.95 -2.49
N SER A 59 -1.10 13.23 -1.43
CA SER A 59 0.21 13.37 -0.77
C SER A 59 1.19 12.21 -1.02
N GLY A 60 0.87 11.36 -2.00
CA GLY A 60 1.58 10.09 -2.29
C GLY A 60 1.13 8.92 -1.43
N LEU A 61 1.80 7.76 -1.55
CA LEU A 61 1.36 6.54 -0.83
C LEU A 61 1.24 6.75 0.68
N SER A 62 0.05 6.48 1.23
CA SER A 62 -0.22 6.47 2.67
C SER A 62 0.86 5.72 3.45
N ILE A 63 1.26 6.26 4.60
CA ILE A 63 2.23 5.64 5.52
C ILE A 63 1.76 4.24 5.93
N TRP A 64 0.46 4.05 6.13
CA TRP A 64 -0.10 2.75 6.50
C TRP A 64 0.07 1.69 5.42
N TYR A 65 -0.13 2.09 4.16
CA TYR A 65 0.12 1.18 3.03
C TYR A 65 1.60 0.79 2.96
N GLN A 66 2.52 1.74 3.18
CA GLN A 66 3.96 1.43 3.24
C GLN A 66 4.31 0.48 4.39
N ILE A 67 3.67 0.63 5.56
CA ILE A 67 3.83 -0.30 6.69
C ILE A 67 3.33 -1.70 6.29
N HIS A 68 2.17 -1.81 5.62
CA HIS A 68 1.64 -3.10 5.18
C HIS A 68 2.55 -3.80 4.16
N ILE A 69 3.11 -3.05 3.20
CA ILE A 69 4.11 -3.58 2.25
C ILE A 69 5.29 -4.20 3.02
N LYS A 70 5.83 -3.46 4.00
CA LYS A 70 6.94 -3.95 4.84
C LYS A 70 6.56 -5.18 5.68
N LEU A 71 5.36 -5.21 6.27
CA LEU A 71 4.87 -6.37 7.04
C LEU A 71 4.68 -7.61 6.17
N LYS A 72 4.47 -7.45 4.85
CA LYS A 72 4.44 -8.54 3.87
C LYS A 72 5.85 -8.98 3.42
N GLY A 73 6.90 -8.37 3.97
CA GLY A 73 8.30 -8.72 3.72
C GLY A 73 8.90 -8.06 2.48
N TRP A 74 8.32 -6.95 2.02
CA TRP A 74 8.86 -6.16 0.91
C TRP A 74 9.62 -4.95 1.45
N ASP A 75 10.92 -4.90 1.18
CA ASP A 75 11.78 -3.82 1.64
C ASP A 75 11.87 -2.71 0.59
N LYS A 76 11.71 -1.46 1.02
CA LYS A 76 11.86 -0.31 0.14
C LYS A 76 13.34 -0.03 -0.11
N THR A 77 13.79 -0.20 -1.35
CA THR A 77 15.21 -0.05 -1.75
C THR A 77 15.48 1.27 -2.45
N PHE A 78 14.47 1.91 -3.05
CA PHE A 78 14.60 3.20 -3.73
C PHE A 78 13.34 4.06 -3.55
N ALA A 79 13.52 5.38 -3.50
CA ALA A 79 12.44 6.35 -3.47
C ALA A 79 12.89 7.70 -4.05
N GLU A 80 12.27 8.12 -5.15
CA GLU A 80 12.49 9.43 -5.77
C GLU A 80 11.19 9.96 -6.36
N GLY A 81 10.76 11.15 -5.95
CA GLY A 81 9.49 11.72 -6.37
C GLY A 81 8.30 10.78 -6.14
N GLY A 82 7.57 10.47 -7.22
CA GLY A 82 6.45 9.53 -7.24
C GLY A 82 6.82 8.06 -7.39
N MET A 83 8.12 7.75 -7.54
CA MET A 83 8.61 6.40 -7.79
C MET A 83 9.17 5.77 -6.50
N LYS A 84 8.78 4.52 -6.22
CA LYS A 84 9.31 3.72 -5.12
C LYS A 84 9.59 2.31 -5.62
N VAL A 85 10.74 1.74 -5.26
CA VAL A 85 11.08 0.35 -5.58
C VAL A 85 11.07 -0.49 -4.31
N TYR A 86 10.41 -1.64 -4.37
CA TYR A 86 10.34 -2.61 -3.29
C TYR A 86 10.93 -3.94 -3.74
N GLU A 87 11.66 -4.60 -2.85
CA GLU A 87 12.33 -5.86 -3.14
C GLU A 87 11.95 -6.95 -2.13
N LYS A 88 11.77 -8.17 -2.63
CA LYS A 88 11.54 -9.37 -1.83
C LYS A 88 11.98 -10.61 -2.61
N ASP A 89 12.82 -11.46 -2.01
CA ASP A 89 13.25 -12.73 -2.62
C ASP A 89 13.77 -12.59 -4.07
N ASN A 90 14.66 -11.61 -4.32
CA ASN A 90 15.19 -11.23 -5.64
C ASN A 90 14.15 -10.77 -6.67
N LYS A 91 12.91 -10.45 -6.25
CA LYS A 91 11.88 -9.84 -7.09
C LYS A 91 11.78 -8.37 -6.75
N LYS A 92 11.57 -7.54 -7.76
CA LYS A 92 11.35 -6.11 -7.57
C LYS A 92 9.98 -5.69 -8.08
N VAL A 93 9.40 -4.75 -7.36
CA VAL A 93 8.16 -4.07 -7.73
C VAL A 93 8.40 -2.58 -7.65
N THR A 94 8.33 -1.95 -8.81
CA THR A 94 8.35 -0.50 -8.94
C THR A 94 6.92 0.02 -8.85
N VAL A 95 6.67 0.91 -7.90
CA VAL A 95 5.40 1.60 -7.69
C VAL A 95 5.57 3.05 -8.12
N ILE A 96 4.79 3.48 -9.10
CA ILE A 96 4.73 4.86 -9.57
C ILE A 96 3.38 5.45 -9.17
N TYR A 97 3.37 6.66 -8.62
CA TYR A 97 2.17 7.44 -8.38
C TYR A 97 2.43 8.89 -8.78
N LEU A 98 1.42 9.57 -9.32
CA LEU A 98 1.51 10.96 -9.72
C LEU A 98 0.65 11.83 -8.79
N THR A 99 1.23 12.93 -8.29
CA THR A 99 0.49 13.87 -7.45
C THR A 99 -0.67 14.47 -8.23
N GLY A 100 -1.88 14.39 -7.68
CA GLY A 100 -3.11 14.83 -8.33
C GLY A 100 -3.80 13.74 -9.18
N GLU A 101 -3.23 12.54 -9.23
CA GLU A 101 -3.90 11.36 -9.81
C GLU A 101 -4.29 10.37 -8.72
N ASP A 102 -5.49 9.79 -8.86
CA ASP A 102 -5.96 8.69 -8.02
C ASP A 102 -5.51 7.36 -8.60
N VAL A 103 -4.23 7.25 -8.94
CA VAL A 103 -3.68 6.14 -9.71
C VAL A 103 -2.30 5.78 -9.19
N ILE A 104 -2.05 4.48 -9.01
CA ILE A 104 -0.69 3.94 -8.89
C ILE A 104 -0.45 2.96 -10.03
N SER A 105 0.78 2.85 -10.52
CA SER A 105 1.18 1.85 -11.50
C SER A 105 2.21 0.93 -10.87
N LEU A 106 2.10 -0.38 -11.08
CA LEU A 106 3.10 -1.34 -10.62
C LEU A 106 3.89 -1.86 -11.83
N TYR A 107 5.18 -2.06 -11.65
CA TYR A 107 6.02 -2.69 -12.67
C TYR A 107 6.79 -3.80 -11.98
N LYS A 108 6.69 -5.02 -12.52
CA LYS A 108 7.49 -6.15 -12.07
C LYS A 108 8.77 -6.14 -12.87
N GLU A 109 9.90 -6.15 -12.19
CA GLU A 109 11.23 -6.34 -12.79
C GLU A 109 11.72 -7.78 -12.60
#